data_AF-A0A3D3VTY6-F1
#
_entry.id   AF-A0A3D3VTY6-F1
#
_cell.length_a   1.000
_cell.length_b   1.000
_cell.length_c   1.000
_cell.angle_alpha   90.00
_cell.angle_beta   90.00
_cell.angle_gamma   90.00
#
_symmetry.space_group_name_H-M   'P 1'
#
loop_
_entity.id
_entity.type
_entity.pdbx_description
1 polymer ?
#
loop_
_entity_poly.entity_id
_entity_poly.type
_entity_poly.pdbx_seq_one_letter_code
_entity_poly.pdbx_strand_id
1 'polypeptide(L)'
;MALLTIDVQREFQPGFPSGRPENASAVPAAAEIVRAFRKAGKPIIHIVRLYLPDASNADLCRRSRILSGEPLLLPGSVSSQIAPDLLPHPSVTLDHHLLLSG
;
A
#
# COMPACT_ATOMS: atom_id res chain seq x y z
N MET A 1 15.15 -7.37 -15.45
CA MET A 1 15.15 -6.55 -14.23
C MET A 1 13.76 -6.01 -14.02
N ALA A 2 13.23 -6.12 -12.81
CA ALA A 2 11.94 -5.60 -12.40
C ALA A 2 12.09 -4.84 -11.08
N LEU A 3 11.21 -3.87 -10.82
CA LEU A 3 11.12 -3.17 -9.56
C LEU A 3 9.99 -3.75 -8.72
N LEU A 4 10.26 -4.02 -7.45
CA LEU A 4 9.23 -4.36 -6.47
C LEU A 4 9.13 -3.18 -5.49
N THR A 5 7.93 -2.65 -5.29
CA THR A 5 7.66 -1.73 -4.17
C THR A 5 6.87 -2.51 -3.12
N ILE A 6 7.25 -2.43 -1.85
CA ILE A 6 6.61 -3.20 -0.78
C ILE A 6 5.96 -2.22 0.18
N ASP A 7 4.65 -2.38 0.38
CA ASP A 7 3.87 -1.67 1.39
C ASP A 7 4.00 -0.13 1.32
N VAL A 8 4.21 0.43 0.11
CA VAL A 8 4.19 1.89 -0.12
C VAL A 8 2.74 2.38 -0.26
N GLN A 9 1.92 2.02 0.72
CA GLN A 9 0.51 2.37 0.85
C GLN A 9 0.35 3.62 1.74
N ARG A 10 -0.76 4.33 1.57
CA ARG A 10 -1.06 5.60 2.27
C ARG A 10 -1.06 5.43 3.79
N GLU A 11 -1.54 4.29 4.29
CA GLU A 11 -1.57 3.90 5.71
C GLU A 11 -0.30 4.23 6.49
N PHE A 12 0.87 4.09 5.87
CA PHE A 12 2.16 4.28 6.52
C PHE A 12 2.73 5.69 6.32
N GLN A 13 2.06 6.57 5.57
CA GLN A 13 2.52 7.93 5.31
C GLN A 13 2.10 8.89 6.43
N PRO A 14 2.88 9.95 6.73
CA PRO A 14 2.47 10.98 7.68
C PRO A 14 1.03 11.46 7.43
N GLY A 15 0.23 11.56 8.49
CA GLY A 15 -1.19 11.94 8.41
C GLY A 15 -2.18 10.79 8.22
N PHE A 16 -1.70 9.55 8.05
CA PHE A 16 -2.53 8.33 8.04
C PHE A 16 -2.44 7.54 9.35
N PRO A 17 -3.34 6.57 9.60
CA PRO A 17 -3.49 5.94 10.92
C PRO A 17 -2.23 5.25 11.47
N SER A 18 -1.42 4.63 10.61
CA SER A 18 -0.11 4.05 10.98
C SER A 18 1.08 4.88 10.44
N GLY A 19 0.81 6.13 10.09
CA GLY A 19 1.76 7.08 9.55
C GLY A 19 2.78 7.52 10.57
N ARG A 20 4.05 7.64 10.13
CA ARG A 20 5.12 8.12 10.99
C ARG A 20 5.97 9.19 10.31
N PRO A 21 6.47 10.21 11.02
CA PRO A 21 7.29 11.27 10.43
C PRO A 21 8.50 10.75 9.64
N GLU A 22 9.13 9.66 10.11
CA GLU A 22 10.27 9.03 9.44
C GLU A 22 9.94 8.51 8.03
N ASN A 23 8.67 8.25 7.73
CA ASN A 23 8.24 7.75 6.43
C ASN A 23 8.07 8.86 5.38
N ALA A 24 8.22 10.14 5.76
CA ALA A 24 8.01 11.27 4.87
C ALA A 24 8.87 11.24 3.59
N SER A 25 10.06 10.65 3.64
CA SER A 25 10.97 10.55 2.49
C SER A 25 10.75 9.29 1.64
N ALA A 26 10.01 8.30 2.14
CA ALA A 26 9.88 7.00 1.47
C ALA A 26 9.13 7.11 0.13
N VAL A 27 8.03 7.88 0.10
CA VAL A 27 7.24 8.05 -1.13
C VAL A 27 7.99 8.84 -2.21
N PRO A 28 8.58 10.02 -1.93
CA PRO A 28 9.37 10.73 -2.93
C PRO A 28 10.51 9.89 -3.51
N ALA A 29 11.26 9.17 -2.67
CA ALA A 29 12.35 8.30 -3.11
C ALA A 29 11.85 7.12 -3.96
N ALA A 30 10.79 6.44 -3.54
CA ALA A 30 10.20 5.35 -4.31
C ALA A 30 9.65 5.83 -5.67
N ALA A 31 9.03 7.02 -5.70
CA ALA A 31 8.47 7.60 -6.92
C ALA A 31 9.56 7.90 -7.97
N GLU A 32 10.75 8.33 -7.57
CA GLU A 32 11.88 8.53 -8.49
C GLU A 32 12.29 7.23 -9.19
N ILE A 33 12.42 6.14 -8.44
CA ILE A 33 12.80 4.83 -8.98
C ILE A 33 11.70 4.28 -9.89
N VAL A 34 10.43 4.41 -9.47
CA VAL A 34 9.26 4.02 -10.27
C VAL A 34 9.23 4.77 -11.60
N ARG A 35 9.47 6.09 -11.60
CA ARG A 35 9.56 6.89 -12.83
C ARG A 35 10.68 6.41 -13.75
N ALA A 36 11.85 6.09 -13.19
CA ALA A 36 12.98 5.59 -13.98
C ALA A 36 12.67 4.23 -14.63
N PHE A 37 12.09 3.29 -13.89
CA PHE A 37 11.68 1.99 -14.42
C PHE A 37 10.61 2.12 -15.50
N ARG A 38 9.62 3.00 -15.28
CA ARG A 38 8.55 3.28 -16.25
C ARG A 38 9.10 3.88 -17.54
N LYS A 39 10.00 4.86 -17.45
CA LYS A 39 10.68 5.46 -18.62
C LYS A 39 11.49 4.43 -19.40
N ALA A 40 12.08 3.45 -18.71
CA ALA A 40 12.83 2.37 -19.32
C ALA A 40 11.95 1.22 -19.85
N GLY A 41 10.62 1.32 -19.78
CA GLY A 41 9.69 0.25 -20.18
C GLY A 41 9.85 -1.04 -19.36
N LYS A 42 10.38 -0.95 -18.13
CA LYS A 42 10.67 -2.11 -17.28
C LYS A 42 9.48 -2.42 -16.35
N PRO A 43 9.27 -3.70 -15.99
CA PRO A 43 8.19 -4.10 -15.09
C PRO A 43 8.31 -3.46 -13.70
N ILE A 44 7.15 -3.10 -13.14
CA ILE A 44 6.98 -2.56 -11.79
C ILE A 44 5.86 -3.38 -11.13
N ILE A 45 6.17 -4.01 -10.01
CA ILE A 45 5.21 -4.78 -9.21
C ILE A 45 5.03 -4.06 -7.87
N HIS A 46 3.78 -3.69 -7.58
CA HIS A 46 3.42 -3.13 -6.29
C HIS A 46 2.89 -4.24 -5.39
N ILE A 47 3.68 -4.60 -4.37
CA ILE A 47 3.28 -5.54 -3.32
C ILE A 47 2.54 -4.73 -2.25
N VAL A 48 1.32 -5.13 -1.98
CA VAL A 48 0.40 -4.47 -1.05
C VAL A 48 -0.16 -5.48 -0.06
N ARG A 49 -0.63 -4.97 1.08
CA ARG A 49 -1.37 -5.74 2.08
C ARG A 49 -2.79 -5.21 2.19
N LEU A 50 -3.73 -6.11 2.42
CA LEU A 50 -5.14 -5.81 2.66
C LEU A 50 -5.63 -6.76 3.77
N TYR A 51 -6.11 -6.23 4.90
CA TYR A 51 -6.60 -7.07 6.00
C TYR A 51 -8.11 -7.03 6.13
N LEU A 52 -8.72 -8.22 6.15
CA LEU A 52 -10.16 -8.37 6.33
C LEU A 52 -10.59 -7.90 7.72
N PRO A 53 -11.80 -7.33 7.88
CA PRO A 53 -12.31 -6.85 9.16
C PRO A 53 -12.37 -7.92 10.26
N ASP A 54 -12.54 -9.18 9.88
CA ASP A 54 -12.57 -10.34 10.79
C ASP A 54 -11.16 -10.85 11.16
N ALA A 55 -10.12 -10.19 10.64
CA ALA A 55 -8.71 -10.54 10.80
C ALA A 55 -8.37 -11.98 10.38
N SER A 56 -9.20 -12.62 9.55
CA SER A 56 -9.01 -14.01 9.10
C SER A 56 -7.72 -14.20 8.30
N ASN A 57 -7.27 -13.15 7.61
CA ASN A 57 -6.04 -13.13 6.82
C ASN A 57 -4.91 -12.32 7.48
N ALA A 58 -5.05 -11.93 8.75
CA ALA A 58 -4.07 -11.10 9.45
C ALA A 58 -3.01 -11.94 10.17
N ASP A 59 -1.77 -11.45 10.17
CA ASP A 59 -0.71 -11.98 11.03
C ASP A 59 -1.09 -11.84 12.51
N LEU A 60 -0.61 -12.76 13.37
CA LEU A 60 -0.94 -12.78 14.80
C LEU A 60 -0.67 -11.44 15.51
N CYS A 61 0.42 -10.76 15.16
CA CYS A 61 0.79 -9.47 15.75
C CYS A 61 -0.13 -8.30 15.36
N ARG A 62 -0.96 -8.48 14.32
CA ARG A 62 -1.90 -7.47 13.81
C ARG A 62 -3.36 -7.82 14.12
N ARG A 63 -3.63 -9.09 14.41
CA ARG A 63 -4.97 -9.62 14.66
C ARG A 63 -5.67 -8.92 15.81
N SER A 64 -4.99 -8.71 16.95
CA SER A 64 -5.60 -8.05 18.12
C SER A 64 -6.06 -6.62 17.81
N ARG A 65 -5.25 -5.85 17.08
CA ARG A 65 -5.57 -4.49 16.66
C ARG A 65 -6.80 -4.44 15.76
N ILE A 66 -6.86 -5.32 14.76
CA ILE A 66 -8.00 -5.35 13.84
C ILE A 66 -9.29 -5.74 14.59
N LEU A 67 -9.22 -6.77 15.45
CA LEU A 67 -10.38 -7.23 16.23
C LEU A 67 -10.82 -6.24 17.31
N SER A 68 -9.96 -5.34 17.78
CA SER A 68 -10.35 -4.25 18.69
C SER A 68 -11.08 -3.10 17.98
N GLY A 69 -11.34 -3.23 16.68
CA GLY A 69 -12.02 -2.21 15.87
C GLY A 69 -11.09 -1.14 15.33
N GLU A 70 -9.77 -1.30 15.44
CA GLU A 70 -8.79 -0.42 14.79
C GLU A 70 -8.41 -0.99 13.42
N PRO A 71 -9.00 -0.49 12.31
CA PRO A 71 -8.70 -1.01 10.99
C PRO A 71 -7.24 -0.74 10.61
N LEU A 72 -6.62 -1.73 9.96
CA LEU A 72 -5.30 -1.63 9.36
C LEU A 72 -5.42 -2.07 7.90
N LEU A 73 -5.09 -1.20 6.95
CA LEU A 73 -5.13 -1.52 5.51
C LEU A 73 -6.46 -2.15 5.07
N LEU A 74 -7.57 -1.61 5.58
CA LEU A 74 -8.91 -2.11 5.30
C LEU A 74 -9.21 -2.07 3.78
N PRO A 75 -9.65 -3.18 3.15
CA PRO A 75 -10.01 -3.23 1.74
C PRO A 75 -10.92 -2.08 1.30
N GLY A 76 -10.58 -1.44 0.19
CA GLY A 76 -11.33 -0.31 -0.37
C GLY A 76 -11.16 1.02 0.37
N SER A 77 -10.49 1.05 1.53
CA SER A 77 -10.26 2.29 2.26
C SER A 77 -9.25 3.18 1.56
N VAL A 78 -9.30 4.49 1.86
CA VAL A 78 -8.32 5.46 1.39
C VAL A 78 -6.90 5.08 1.85
N SER A 79 -6.73 4.59 3.08
CA SER A 79 -5.40 4.27 3.61
C SER A 79 -4.80 3.01 3.00
N SER A 80 -5.64 2.08 2.52
CA SER A 80 -5.19 0.87 1.82
C SER A 80 -4.63 1.11 0.41
N GLN A 81 -4.85 2.29 -0.18
CA GLN A 81 -4.36 2.58 -1.53
C GLN A 81 -2.84 2.79 -1.55
N ILE A 82 -2.21 2.50 -2.69
CA ILE A 82 -0.81 2.88 -2.97
C ILE A 82 -0.67 4.41 -2.87
N ALA A 83 0.47 4.89 -2.40
CA ALA A 83 0.77 6.32 -2.42
C ALA A 83 0.68 6.88 -3.86
N PRO A 84 -0.12 7.95 -4.10
CA PRO A 84 -0.46 8.40 -5.46
C PRO A 84 0.74 8.67 -6.37
N ASP A 85 1.85 9.15 -5.83
CA ASP A 85 3.08 9.48 -6.54
C ASP A 85 3.73 8.29 -7.27
N LEU A 86 3.41 7.05 -6.87
CA LEU A 86 3.89 5.84 -7.52
C LEU A 86 3.00 5.43 -8.71
N LEU A 87 1.77 5.92 -8.77
CA LEU A 87 0.79 5.49 -9.77
C LEU A 87 1.12 6.06 -11.16
N PRO A 88 0.71 5.36 -12.24
CA PRO A 88 0.83 5.91 -13.60
C PRO A 88 -0.21 7.00 -13.86
N HIS A 89 -1.34 6.99 -13.15
CA HIS A 89 -2.41 7.99 -13.26
C HIS A 89 -3.16 8.08 -11.91
N PRO A 90 -3.61 9.28 -11.48
CA PRO A 90 -4.26 9.47 -10.17
C PRO A 90 -5.60 8.73 -10.02
N SER A 91 -6.24 8.32 -11.12
CA SER A 91 -7.49 7.55 -11.08
C SER A 91 -7.29 6.05 -10.83
N VAL A 92 -6.04 5.56 -10.88
CA VAL A 92 -5.77 4.14 -10.61
C VAL A 92 -5.99 3.87 -9.13
N THR A 93 -6.83 2.87 -8.86
CA THR A 93 -7.09 2.39 -7.50
C THR A 93 -6.94 0.88 -7.49
N LEU A 94 -6.62 0.34 -6.32
CA LEU A 94 -6.56 -1.10 -6.11
C LEU A 94 -7.97 -1.69 -6.18
N ASP A 95 -8.16 -2.62 -7.10
CA ASP A 95 -9.32 -3.51 -7.08
C ASP A 95 -9.11 -4.56 -5.98
N HIS A 96 -9.60 -4.24 -4.79
CA HIS A 96 -9.44 -5.09 -3.62
C HIS A 96 -10.23 -6.41 -3.74
N HIS A 97 -11.32 -6.45 -4.51
CA HIS A 97 -12.05 -7.70 -4.73
C HIS A 97 -11.20 -8.66 -5.57
N LEU A 98 -10.61 -8.16 -6.66
CA LEU A 98 -9.68 -8.95 -7.49
C LEU A 98 -8.43 -9.37 -6.71
N LEU A 99 -7.85 -8.47 -5.89
CA LEU A 99 -6.62 -8.78 -5.15
C LEU A 99 -6.83 -9.80 -4.03
N LEU A 100 -8.06 -9.92 -3.51
CA LEU A 100 -8.42 -10.87 -2.45
C LEU A 100 -9.02 -12.18 -3.00
N SER A 101 -9.29 -12.31 -4.30
CA SER A 101 -9.87 -13.53 -4.87
C SER A 101 -8.87 -14.68 -5.04
N GLY A 102 -7.56 -14.40 -4.95
CA GLY A 102 -6.51 -15.32 -5.41
C GLY A 102 -6.49 -15.46 -6.92
#